data_AF-A0A1W2ACD0-F1
#
_entry.id   AF-A0A1W2ACD0-F1
#
_cell.length_a   1.000
_cell.length_b   1.000
_cell.length_c   1.000
_cell.angle_alpha   90.00
_cell.angle_beta   90.00
_cell.angle_gamma   90.00
#
_symmetry.space_group_name_H-M   'P 1'
#
loop_
_entity.id
_entity.type
_entity.pdbx_description
1 polymer ?
#
loop_
_entity_poly.entity_id
_entity_poly.type
_entity_poly.pdbx_seq_one_letter_code
_entity_poly.pdbx_strand_id
1 'polypeptide(L)'
;MVSVDIVGLIISIVLVSIRYPHHALAAALANAIGQVLIAVFFAGNIEKIVTAGAFSSAAITNLSEFKAVLFVVSGPLTNFIISKMAGGIEFVSTAHLVNPAAVLKHPFAVINLRFAVISLILSICQFF
;
A
#
# COMPACT_ATOMS: atom_id res chain seq x y z
N MET A 1 -2.09 -15.02 12.47
CA MET A 1 -1.93 -15.68 11.14
C MET A 1 -1.95 -14.63 10.03
N VAL A 2 -1.01 -14.66 9.08
CA VAL A 2 -1.02 -13.75 7.91
C VAL A 2 -1.66 -14.48 6.73
N SER A 3 -2.70 -13.91 6.15
CA SER A 3 -3.34 -14.46 4.94
C SER A 3 -3.24 -13.46 3.80
N VAL A 4 -2.75 -13.92 2.66
CA VAL A 4 -2.66 -13.12 1.44
C VAL A 4 -3.89 -13.41 0.58
N ASP A 5 -4.70 -12.39 0.29
CA ASP A 5 -5.77 -12.50 -0.70
C ASP A 5 -5.24 -12.17 -2.09
N ILE A 6 -5.15 -13.24 -2.89
CA ILE A 6 -4.64 -13.22 -4.25
C ILE A 6 -5.54 -12.39 -5.17
N VAL A 7 -6.86 -12.36 -4.92
CA VAL A 7 -7.81 -11.63 -5.76
C VAL A 7 -7.61 -10.13 -5.59
N GLY A 8 -7.57 -9.64 -4.35
CA GLY A 8 -7.26 -8.24 -4.06
C GLY A 8 -5.88 -7.80 -4.55
N LEU A 9 -4.89 -8.70 -4.49
CA LEU A 9 -3.56 -8.45 -5.05
C LEU A 9 -3.58 -8.28 -6.57
N ILE A 10 -4.29 -9.15 -7.30
CA ILE A 10 -4.43 -9.05 -8.77
C ILE A 10 -5.14 -7.75 -9.14
N ILE A 11 -6.23 -7.41 -8.45
CA ILE A 11 -6.97 -6.15 -8.68
C ILE A 11 -6.06 -4.95 -8.44
N SER A 12 -5.27 -4.97 -7.37
CA SER A 12 -4.30 -3.91 -7.06
C SER A 12 -3.24 -3.77 -8.16
N ILE A 13 -2.72 -4.88 -8.68
CA ILE A 13 -1.74 -4.86 -9.78
C ILE A 13 -2.34 -4.23 -11.05
N VAL A 14 -3.59 -4.58 -11.39
CA VAL A 14 -4.27 -4.04 -12.57
C VAL A 14 -4.54 -2.54 -12.41
N LEU A 15 -5.01 -2.10 -11.24
CA LEU A 15 -5.31 -0.69 -10.94
C LEU A 15 -4.05 0.19 -10.91
N VAL A 16 -2.95 -0.35 -10.39
CA VAL A 16 -1.73 0.44 -10.14
C VAL A 16 -0.79 0.39 -11.34
N SER A 17 -0.55 -0.79 -11.92
CA SER A 17 0.42 -0.95 -13.01
C SER A 17 0.27 -2.25 -13.78
N ILE A 18 -0.66 -2.26 -14.72
CA ILE A 18 -0.84 -3.38 -15.66
C ILE A 18 0.44 -3.71 -16.43
N ARG A 19 1.27 -2.70 -16.71
CA ARG A 19 2.50 -2.83 -17.51
C ARG A 19 3.72 -3.30 -16.72
N TYR A 20 3.73 -3.11 -15.41
CA TYR A 20 4.89 -3.38 -14.54
C TYR A 20 4.48 -4.18 -13.29
N PRO A 21 3.98 -5.42 -13.45
CA PRO A 21 3.41 -6.19 -12.34
C PRO A 21 4.43 -6.49 -11.23
N HIS A 22 5.71 -6.63 -11.57
CA HIS A 22 6.80 -6.87 -10.61
C HIS A 22 7.00 -5.69 -9.65
N HIS A 23 6.86 -4.45 -10.13
CA HIS A 23 6.93 -3.27 -9.29
C HIS A 23 5.68 -3.09 -8.42
N ALA A 24 4.49 -3.47 -8.91
CA ALA A 24 3.30 -3.49 -8.08
C ALA A 24 3.37 -4.55 -6.98
N LEU A 25 3.95 -5.72 -7.26
CA LEU A 25 4.20 -6.74 -6.24
C LEU A 25 5.15 -6.21 -5.15
N ALA A 26 6.23 -5.54 -5.55
CA ALA A 26 7.15 -4.90 -4.61
C ALA A 26 6.46 -3.84 -3.75
N ALA A 27 5.60 -3.00 -4.35
CA ALA A 27 4.81 -2.00 -3.61
C ALA A 27 3.78 -2.65 -2.66
N ALA A 28 3.18 -3.78 -3.04
CA ALA A 28 2.30 -4.55 -2.17
C ALA A 28 3.04 -5.14 -0.97
N LEU A 29 4.24 -5.68 -1.20
CA LEU A 29 5.10 -6.19 -0.12
C LEU A 29 5.53 -5.06 0.83
N ALA A 30 5.93 -3.91 0.28
CA ALA A 30 6.28 -2.74 1.07
C ALA A 30 5.10 -2.25 1.93
N ASN A 31 3.89 -2.19 1.36
CA ASN A 31 2.66 -1.88 2.09
C ASN A 31 2.45 -2.82 3.28
N ALA A 32 2.59 -4.13 3.05
CA ALA A 32 2.42 -5.15 4.06
C ALA A 32 3.51 -5.06 5.15
N ILE A 33 4.76 -4.81 4.78
CA ILE A 33 5.88 -4.61 5.72
C ILE A 33 5.60 -3.42 6.63
N GLY A 34 5.12 -2.30 6.10
CA GLY A 34 4.74 -1.11 6.88
C GLY A 34 3.71 -1.43 7.95
N GLN A 35 2.66 -2.16 7.57
CA GLN A 35 1.61 -2.57 8.50
C GLN A 35 2.09 -3.58 9.53
N VAL A 36 2.90 -4.56 9.14
CA VAL A 36 3.48 -5.54 10.07
C VAL A 36 4.37 -4.84 11.09
N LEU A 37 5.22 -3.90 10.66
CA LEU A 37 6.08 -3.14 11.57
C LEU A 37 5.25 -2.37 12.61
N ILE A 38 4.25 -1.59 12.17
CA ILE A 38 3.41 -0.81 13.08
C ILE A 38 2.57 -1.73 13.99
N ALA A 39 2.07 -2.86 13.48
CA ALA A 39 1.40 -3.85 14.30
C ALA A 39 2.33 -4.39 15.40
N VAL A 40 3.57 -4.78 15.07
CA VAL A 40 4.55 -5.28 16.04
C VAL A 40 4.93 -4.21 17.08
N PHE A 41 5.10 -2.95 16.66
CA PHE A 41 5.47 -1.86 17.56
C PHE A 41 4.34 -1.43 18.50
N PHE A 42 3.08 -1.44 18.06
CA PHE A 42 1.95 -0.86 18.81
C PHE A 42 1.00 -1.89 19.44
N ALA A 43 0.90 -3.09 18.87
CA ALA A 43 0.01 -4.15 19.30
C ALA A 43 0.81 -5.41 19.63
N GLY A 44 1.05 -5.65 20.92
CA GLY A 44 1.68 -6.88 21.41
C GLY A 44 0.87 -8.16 21.16
N ASN A 45 -0.37 -8.06 20.65
CA ASN A 45 -1.24 -9.19 20.32
C ASN A 45 -1.84 -9.01 18.91
N ILE A 46 -1.22 -9.65 17.92
CA ILE A 46 -1.73 -9.72 16.55
C ILE A 46 -2.46 -11.05 16.38
N GLU A 47 -3.79 -11.04 16.31
CA GLU A 47 -4.57 -12.25 16.05
C GLU A 47 -4.51 -12.61 14.55
N LYS A 48 -4.76 -11.64 13.66
CA LYS A 48 -4.78 -11.88 12.21
C LYS A 48 -4.50 -10.61 11.39
N ILE A 49 -3.64 -10.75 10.37
CA ILE A 49 -3.43 -9.74 9.32
C ILE A 49 -3.86 -10.36 8.00
N VAL A 50 -4.82 -9.73 7.33
CA VAL A 50 -5.28 -10.09 5.98
C VAL A 50 -4.76 -9.01 5.03
N THR A 51 -3.79 -9.36 4.19
CA THR A 51 -3.23 -8.43 3.21
C THR A 51 -3.66 -8.84 1.80
N ALA A 52 -4.18 -7.89 1.03
CA ALA A 52 -4.79 -8.09 -0.28
C ALA A 52 -4.28 -7.00 -1.24
N GLY A 53 -2.96 -6.80 -1.26
CA GLY A 53 -2.34 -5.71 -2.01
C GLY A 53 -2.58 -4.35 -1.36
N ALA A 54 -3.29 -3.46 -2.06
CA ALA A 54 -3.66 -2.14 -1.54
C ALA A 54 -4.80 -2.22 -0.53
N PHE A 55 -5.58 -3.29 -0.58
CA PHE A 55 -6.57 -3.61 0.42
C PHE A 55 -5.85 -4.38 1.51
N SER A 56 -5.69 -3.83 2.71
CA SER A 56 -5.07 -4.59 3.79
C SER A 56 -5.77 -4.26 5.09
N SER A 57 -6.23 -5.30 5.77
CA SER A 57 -7.07 -5.24 6.96
C SER A 57 -6.48 -6.14 8.03
N ALA A 58 -6.42 -5.66 9.27
CA ALA A 58 -6.02 -6.48 10.39
C ALA A 58 -7.12 -6.49 11.46
N ALA A 59 -7.40 -7.68 11.98
CA ALA A 59 -8.20 -7.84 13.17
C ALA A 59 -7.24 -7.73 14.36
N ILE A 60 -7.25 -6.57 15.01
CA ILE A 60 -6.44 -6.30 16.19
C ILE A 60 -7.39 -5.97 17.35
N THR A 61 -7.31 -6.75 18.42
CA THR A 61 -8.07 -6.53 19.64
C THR A 61 -7.35 -5.50 20.53
N ASN A 62 -8.11 -4.62 21.21
CA ASN A 62 -7.58 -3.58 22.12
C ASN A 62 -6.71 -2.46 21.50
N LEU A 63 -7.07 -1.92 20.33
CA LEU A 63 -6.49 -0.67 19.83
C LEU A 63 -7.30 0.54 20.32
N SER A 64 -6.61 1.55 20.86
CA SER A 64 -7.21 2.89 20.94
C SER A 64 -7.41 3.44 19.52
N GLU A 65 -8.42 4.30 19.34
CA GLU A 65 -8.77 4.89 18.04
C GLU A 65 -7.55 5.47 17.31
N PHE A 66 -6.67 6.15 18.04
CA PHE A 66 -5.44 6.71 17.49
C PHE A 66 -4.47 5.66 16.92
N LYS A 67 -4.30 4.52 17.62
CA LYS A 67 -3.42 3.45 17.14
C LYS A 67 -4.02 2.71 15.95
N ALA A 68 -5.35 2.61 15.88
CA ALA A 68 -6.06 2.06 14.73
C ALA A 68 -5.83 2.91 13.47
N VAL A 69 -5.93 4.24 13.59
CA VAL A 69 -5.61 5.17 12.48
C VAL A 69 -4.16 5.04 12.04
N LEU A 70 -3.20 4.99 12.98
CA LEU A 70 -1.78 4.77 12.69
C LEU A 70 -1.52 3.46 11.94
N PHE A 71 -2.18 2.37 12.35
CA PHE A 71 -2.08 1.09 11.66
C PHE A 71 -2.59 1.18 10.22
N VAL A 72 -3.77 1.78 10.03
CA VAL A 72 -4.42 1.90 8.72
C VAL A 72 -3.59 2.76 7.76
N VAL A 73 -3.00 3.86 8.24
CA VAL A 73 -2.17 4.77 7.42
C VAL A 73 -0.76 4.23 7.17
N SER A 74 -0.28 3.28 7.97
CA SER A 74 1.12 2.80 7.92
C SER A 74 1.54 2.25 6.55
N GLY A 75 0.71 1.41 5.93
CA GLY A 75 0.99 0.85 4.61
C GLY A 75 1.11 1.92 3.52
N PRO A 76 0.09 2.78 3.34
CA PRO A 76 0.17 3.92 2.43
C PRO A 76 1.39 4.80 2.68
N LEU A 77 1.72 5.06 3.95
CA LEU A 77 2.86 5.89 4.33
C LEU A 77 4.19 5.24 3.91
N THR A 78 4.36 3.94 4.13
CA THR A 78 5.55 3.20 3.71
C THR A 78 5.76 3.31 2.20
N ASN A 79 4.71 3.13 1.42
CA ASN A 79 4.79 3.28 -0.04
C ASN A 79 5.08 4.72 -0.47
N PHE A 80 4.51 5.72 0.21
CA PHE A 80 4.83 7.12 -0.07
C PHE A 80 6.30 7.45 0.22
N ILE A 81 6.86 6.95 1.33
CA ILE A 81 8.26 7.13 1.69
C ILE A 81 9.17 6.47 0.63
N ILE A 82 8.90 5.22 0.26
CA ILE A 82 9.67 4.51 -0.78
C ILE A 82 9.60 5.24 -2.11
N SER A 83 8.41 5.75 -2.47
CA SER A 83 8.20 6.54 -3.67
C SER A 83 9.07 7.79 -3.68
N LYS A 84 9.11 8.54 -2.56
CA LYS A 84 9.96 9.72 -2.40
C LYS A 84 11.45 9.40 -2.40
N MET A 85 11.86 8.30 -1.77
CA MET A 85 13.26 7.85 -1.75
C MET A 85 13.76 7.39 -3.12
N ALA A 86 12.91 6.74 -3.91
CA ALA A 86 13.23 6.32 -5.26
C ALA A 86 13.43 7.50 -6.22
N GLY A 87 12.76 8.64 -5.94
CA GLY A 87 12.88 9.88 -6.71
C GLY A 87 12.30 9.82 -8.12
N GLY A 88 12.28 10.96 -8.79
CA GLY A 88 11.92 11.06 -10.20
C GLY A 88 10.43 11.09 -10.53
N ILE A 89 9.57 11.22 -9.52
CA ILE A 89 8.13 11.47 -9.70
C ILE A 89 7.92 12.86 -10.32
N GLU A 90 8.73 13.83 -9.91
CA GLU A 90 8.74 15.21 -10.38
C GLU A 90 9.03 15.36 -11.87
N PHE A 91 9.67 14.35 -12.49
CA PHE A 91 9.94 14.32 -13.93
C PHE A 91 8.89 13.57 -14.74
N VAL A 92 7.83 13.07 -14.10
CA VAL A 92 6.74 12.35 -14.77
C VAL A 92 5.52 13.25 -14.89
N SER A 93 4.97 13.35 -16.11
CA SER A 93 3.75 14.10 -16.37
C SER A 93 2.60 13.61 -15.48
N THR A 94 1.79 14.52 -14.97
CA THR A 94 0.63 14.22 -14.12
C THR A 94 -0.34 13.24 -14.78
N ALA A 95 -0.53 13.32 -16.10
CA ALA A 95 -1.35 12.36 -16.85
C ALA A 95 -0.78 10.93 -16.78
N HIS A 96 0.55 10.81 -16.81
CA HIS A 96 1.23 9.54 -16.64
C HIS A 96 1.30 9.10 -15.17
N LEU A 97 1.13 9.98 -14.19
CA LEU A 97 1.05 9.55 -12.78
C LEU A 97 -0.25 8.80 -12.48
N VAL A 98 -1.35 9.12 -13.17
CA VAL A 98 -2.66 8.49 -12.92
C VAL A 98 -2.92 7.30 -13.85
N ASN A 99 -2.40 7.32 -15.08
CA ASN A 99 -2.70 6.27 -16.07
C ASN A 99 -1.92 4.96 -15.82
N PRO A 100 -2.59 3.84 -15.42
CA PRO A 100 -1.93 2.57 -15.12
C PRO A 100 -1.18 1.93 -16.30
N ALA A 101 -1.53 2.30 -17.54
CA ALA A 101 -0.94 1.77 -18.77
C ALA A 101 0.18 2.66 -19.37
N ALA A 102 0.46 3.82 -18.78
CA ALA A 102 1.48 4.74 -19.29
C ALA A 102 2.89 4.13 -19.23
N VAL A 103 3.74 4.49 -20.20
CA VAL A 103 5.19 4.21 -20.14
C VAL A 103 5.79 5.13 -19.09
N LEU A 104 6.48 4.57 -18.11
CA LEU A 104 7.05 5.32 -16.99
C LEU A 104 8.57 5.34 -17.09
N LYS A 105 9.16 6.53 -16.97
CA LYS A 105 10.62 6.70 -16.85
C LYS A 105 11.14 6.19 -15.51
N HIS A 106 10.36 6.40 -14.45
CA HIS A 106 10.65 5.97 -13.08
C HIS A 106 9.51 5.07 -12.57
N PRO A 107 9.37 3.83 -13.08
CA PRO A 107 8.22 2.98 -12.81
C PRO A 107 8.10 2.65 -11.32
N PHE A 108 9.20 2.34 -10.63
CA PHE A 108 9.18 2.00 -9.21
C PHE A 108 8.62 3.14 -8.33
N ALA A 109 9.06 4.38 -8.55
CA ALA A 109 8.62 5.53 -7.77
C ALA A 109 7.12 5.82 -7.98
N VAL A 110 6.68 5.85 -9.25
CA VAL A 110 5.28 6.15 -9.61
C VAL A 110 4.33 5.05 -9.16
N ILE A 111 4.75 3.79 -9.23
CA ILE A 111 3.92 2.66 -8.81
C ILE A 111 3.71 2.67 -7.31
N ASN A 112 4.77 2.92 -6.52
CA ASN A 112 4.64 3.10 -5.08
C ASN A 112 3.74 4.30 -4.74
N LEU A 113 3.82 5.40 -5.50
CA LEU A 113 2.93 6.55 -5.28
C LEU A 113 1.46 6.19 -5.52
N ARG A 114 1.15 5.57 -6.66
CA ARG A 114 -0.21 5.13 -7.00
C ARG A 114 -0.75 4.16 -5.95
N PHE A 115 0.09 3.22 -5.54
CA PHE A 115 -0.26 2.25 -4.50
C PHE A 115 -0.53 2.95 -3.17
N ALA A 116 0.27 3.94 -2.79
CA ALA A 116 0.03 4.74 -1.59
C ALA A 116 -1.32 5.46 -1.64
N VAL A 117 -1.64 6.11 -2.77
CA VAL A 117 -2.92 6.83 -2.94
C VAL A 117 -4.10 5.87 -2.89
N ILE A 118 -4.06 4.77 -3.63
CA ILE A 118 -5.15 3.78 -3.68
C ILE A 118 -5.32 3.13 -2.29
N SER A 119 -4.23 2.68 -1.67
CA SER A 119 -4.23 2.10 -0.33
C SER A 119 -4.81 3.09 0.69
N LEU A 120 -4.43 4.38 0.63
CA LEU A 120 -4.95 5.41 1.53
C LEU A 120 -6.46 5.63 1.36
N ILE A 121 -6.94 5.75 0.12
CA ILE A 121 -8.37 5.94 -0.16
C ILE A 121 -9.18 4.75 0.38
N LEU A 122 -8.73 3.53 0.08
CA LEU A 122 -9.40 2.32 0.54
C LEU A 122 -9.38 2.19 2.06
N SER A 123 -8.25 2.51 2.67
CA SER A 123 -8.07 2.58 4.11
C SER A 123 -9.04 3.55 4.78
N ILE A 124 -9.25 4.74 4.20
CA ILE A 124 -10.24 5.73 4.69
C ILE A 124 -11.65 5.19 4.51
N CYS A 125 -11.99 4.62 3.35
CA CYS A 125 -13.31 4.04 3.09
C CYS A 125 -13.65 2.83 3.96
N GLN A 126 -12.67 2.14 4.52
CA GLN A 126 -12.89 1.05 5.48
C GLN A 126 -13.06 1.55 6.92
N PHE A 127 -12.62 2.77 7.20
CA PHE A 127 -12.64 3.36 8.54
C PHE A 127 -13.90 4.20 8.80
N PHE A 128 -14.51 4.75 7.76
CA PHE A 128 -15.82 5.42 7.78
C PHE A 128 -16.93 4.45 7.38
#